data_AF-A0A947QPE7-F1
#
_entry.id   AF-A0A947QPE7-F1
#
_cell.length_a   1.000
_cell.length_b   1.000
_cell.length_c   1.000
_cell.angle_alpha   90.00
_cell.angle_beta   90.00
_cell.angle_gamma   90.00
#
_symmetry.space_group_name_H-M   'P 1'
#
loop_
_entity.id
_entity.type
_entity.pdbx_description
1 polymer ?
#
loop_
_entity_poly.entity_id
_entity_poly.type
_entity_poly.pdbx_seq_one_letter_code
_entity_poly.pdbx_strand_id
1 'polypeptide(L)'
;MKALAEKFGDNPDLWGLTGLLHDLDMDQIDVDDPKDHGKITIQILEKEFGNDLPKEMSHAIQAHCENLGHTDIKRESKLDYALAAAENLSGFLVACALVMPDKKLASVKPNSVLKKLKKKDFARKVNRDFIYDIDKTNLSLEEFVEIALKAVNEISDEIGL
;
A
#
# COMPACT_ATOMS: atom_id res chain seq x y z
N MET A 1 0.51 3.79 -5.93
CA MET A 1 1.53 4.78 -5.54
C MET A 1 1.72 5.94 -6.52
N LYS A 2 1.91 5.73 -7.83
CA LYS A 2 2.13 6.82 -8.82
C LYS A 2 1.11 7.97 -8.73
N ALA A 3 -0.18 7.66 -8.71
CA ALA A 3 -1.24 8.67 -8.59
C ALA A 3 -1.20 9.48 -7.28
N LEU A 4 -0.68 8.91 -6.19
CA LEU A 4 -0.45 9.66 -4.95
C LEU A 4 0.71 10.64 -5.10
N ALA A 5 1.81 10.21 -5.73
CA ALA A 5 2.94 11.08 -6.01
C ALA A 5 2.51 12.30 -6.83
N GLU A 6 1.71 12.10 -7.88
CA GLU A 6 1.13 13.18 -8.68
C GLU A 6 0.27 14.13 -7.84
N LYS A 7 -0.60 13.59 -6.97
CA LYS A 7 -1.41 14.40 -6.04
C LYS A 7 -0.54 15.24 -5.10
N PHE A 8 0.58 14.72 -4.67
CA PHE A 8 1.49 15.38 -3.74
C PHE A 8 2.56 16.26 -4.41
N GLY A 9 2.67 16.23 -5.74
CA GLY A 9 3.75 16.90 -6.48
C GLY A 9 5.13 16.24 -6.28
N ASP A 10 5.16 14.97 -5.86
CA ASP A 10 6.36 14.18 -5.64
C ASP A 10 6.72 13.34 -6.89
N ASN A 11 7.88 12.68 -6.90
CA ASN A 11 8.38 11.91 -8.04
C ASN A 11 7.55 10.61 -8.26
N PRO A 12 6.78 10.48 -9.37
CA PRO A 12 5.95 9.31 -9.62
C PRO A 12 6.74 8.02 -9.84
N ASP A 13 7.96 8.10 -10.40
CA ASP A 13 8.78 6.91 -10.64
C ASP A 13 9.32 6.35 -9.33
N LEU A 14 9.82 7.21 -8.44
CA LEU A 14 10.27 6.80 -7.10
C LEU A 14 9.11 6.12 -6.35
N TRP A 15 7.96 6.78 -6.24
CA TRP A 15 6.81 6.25 -5.51
C TRP A 15 6.24 4.98 -6.15
N GLY A 16 6.17 4.95 -7.48
CA GLY A 16 5.72 3.80 -8.25
C GLY A 16 6.60 2.58 -8.04
N LEU A 17 7.92 2.75 -8.10
CA LEU A 17 8.89 1.69 -7.86
C LEU A 17 8.88 1.23 -6.41
N THR A 18 8.80 2.15 -5.43
CA THR A 18 8.65 1.78 -4.02
C THR A 18 7.43 0.88 -3.81
N GLY A 19 6.26 1.26 -4.37
CA GLY A 19 5.05 0.46 -4.28
C GLY A 19 5.13 -0.88 -5.02
N LEU A 20 5.89 -0.96 -6.11
CA LEU A 20 6.07 -2.20 -6.86
C LEU A 20 7.00 -3.18 -6.13
N LEU A 21 8.03 -2.67 -5.46
CA LEU A 21 9.14 -3.45 -4.92
C LEU A 21 9.01 -3.79 -3.43
N HIS A 22 8.10 -3.16 -2.67
CA HIS A 22 8.04 -3.33 -1.21
C HIS A 22 7.94 -4.79 -0.74
N ASP A 23 7.22 -5.62 -1.48
CA ASP A 23 6.96 -7.04 -1.19
C ASP A 23 7.80 -8.01 -2.05
N LEU A 24 8.99 -7.59 -2.49
CA LEU A 24 9.85 -8.41 -3.36
C LEU A 24 10.29 -9.74 -2.72
N ASP A 25 10.23 -9.84 -1.40
CA ASP A 25 10.67 -11.00 -0.62
C ASP A 25 9.57 -12.02 -0.28
N MET A 26 8.35 -11.82 -0.79
CA MET A 26 7.19 -12.67 -0.46
C MET A 26 7.39 -14.16 -0.78
N ASP A 27 8.27 -14.50 -1.73
CA ASP A 27 8.62 -15.89 -2.08
C ASP A 27 9.76 -16.49 -1.22
N GLN A 28 10.40 -15.67 -0.40
CA GLN A 28 11.55 -16.02 0.44
C GLN A 28 11.24 -16.02 1.94
N ILE A 29 10.05 -15.56 2.35
CA ILE A 29 9.62 -15.51 3.74
C ILE A 29 8.56 -16.56 4.08
N ASP A 30 8.50 -16.92 5.36
CA ASP A 30 7.33 -17.61 5.92
C ASP A 30 6.25 -16.57 6.24
N VAL A 31 5.09 -16.68 5.59
CA VAL A 31 3.97 -15.75 5.78
C VAL A 31 3.32 -15.88 7.17
N ASP A 32 3.51 -17.02 7.84
CA ASP A 32 3.03 -17.24 9.22
C ASP A 32 4.03 -16.71 10.28
N ASP A 33 5.29 -16.46 9.89
CA ASP A 33 6.35 -15.83 10.70
C ASP A 33 7.17 -14.81 9.86
N PRO A 34 6.59 -13.63 9.53
CA PRO A 34 7.17 -12.70 8.55
C PRO A 34 8.31 -11.84 9.13
N LYS A 35 9.12 -12.36 10.06
CA LYS A 35 10.18 -11.60 10.78
C LYS A 35 11.26 -10.98 9.87
N ASP A 36 11.42 -11.54 8.68
CA ASP A 36 12.42 -11.11 7.70
C ASP A 36 11.80 -10.26 6.56
N HIS A 37 10.48 -10.03 6.60
CA HIS A 37 9.77 -9.23 5.59
C HIS A 37 10.24 -7.76 5.57
N GLY A 38 10.36 -7.20 4.38
CA GLY A 38 10.94 -5.88 4.13
C GLY A 38 12.46 -5.90 4.22
N LYS A 39 13.05 -6.60 5.21
CA LYS A 39 14.50 -6.73 5.36
C LYS A 39 15.12 -7.49 4.20
N ILE A 40 14.54 -8.62 3.77
CA ILE A 40 15.02 -9.35 2.60
C ILE A 40 14.82 -8.52 1.34
N THR A 41 13.69 -7.82 1.19
CA THR A 41 13.49 -6.86 0.09
C THR A 41 14.65 -5.87 0.02
N ILE A 42 15.03 -5.24 1.13
CA ILE A 42 16.18 -4.31 1.15
C ILE A 42 17.49 -4.98 0.78
N GLN A 43 17.77 -6.19 1.29
CA GLN A 43 18.99 -6.92 0.93
C GLN A 43 19.08 -7.21 -0.58
N ILE A 44 17.95 -7.56 -1.22
CA ILE A 44 17.89 -7.77 -2.66
C ILE A 44 18.18 -6.44 -3.39
N LEU A 45 17.51 -5.36 -3.00
CA LEU A 45 17.67 -4.06 -3.65
C LEU A 45 19.07 -3.47 -3.46
N GLU A 46 19.66 -3.60 -2.27
CA GLU A 46 21.04 -3.15 -2.01
C GLU A 46 22.06 -3.93 -2.85
N LYS A 47 21.83 -5.22 -3.08
CA LYS A 47 22.70 -6.03 -3.94
C LYS A 47 22.66 -5.58 -5.40
N GLU A 48 21.48 -5.22 -5.91
CA GLU A 48 21.28 -4.84 -7.31
C GLU A 48 21.65 -3.38 -7.58
N PHE A 49 21.36 -2.46 -6.65
CA PHE A 49 21.49 -1.01 -6.85
C PHE A 49 22.59 -0.36 -6.01
N GLY A 50 23.07 -0.99 -4.93
CA GLY A 50 24.11 -0.44 -4.07
C GLY A 50 23.80 0.97 -3.57
N ASN A 51 24.73 1.90 -3.83
CA ASN A 51 24.60 3.31 -3.42
C ASN A 51 23.53 4.09 -4.20
N ASP A 52 23.04 3.55 -5.31
CA ASP A 52 22.00 4.20 -6.13
C ASP A 52 20.59 3.92 -5.59
N LEU A 53 20.43 3.03 -4.61
CA LEU A 53 19.15 2.77 -3.94
C LEU A 53 18.69 4.02 -3.18
N PRO A 54 17.53 4.61 -3.52
CA PRO A 54 17.04 5.78 -2.79
C PRO A 54 16.77 5.44 -1.32
N LYS A 55 17.36 6.23 -0.42
CA LYS A 55 17.20 6.04 1.04
C LYS A 55 15.74 6.10 1.48
N GLU A 56 14.96 6.99 0.85
CA GLU A 56 13.53 7.16 1.12
C GLU A 56 12.73 5.91 0.73
N MET A 57 13.08 5.24 -0.37
CA MET A 57 12.50 3.95 -0.76
C MET A 57 12.85 2.88 0.26
N SER A 58 14.15 2.77 0.61
CA SER A 58 14.61 1.77 1.58
C SER A 58 13.95 1.94 2.95
N HIS A 59 13.77 3.18 3.41
CA HIS A 59 13.09 3.48 4.65
C HIS A 59 11.60 3.11 4.58
N ALA A 60 10.89 3.54 3.53
CA ALA A 60 9.47 3.27 3.38
C ALA A 60 9.16 1.77 3.35
N ILE A 61 9.98 0.98 2.64
CA ILE A 61 9.85 -0.49 2.55
C ILE A 61 10.13 -1.19 3.90
N GLN A 62 10.91 -0.61 4.79
CA GLN A 62 11.08 -1.19 6.13
C GLN A 62 9.99 -0.72 7.09
N ALA A 63 9.53 0.52 6.91
CA ALA A 63 8.51 1.13 7.73
C ALA A 63 7.10 0.59 7.44
N HIS A 64 6.81 0.06 6.24
CA HIS A 64 5.49 -0.56 5.98
C HIS A 64 5.27 -1.82 6.84
N CYS A 65 6.36 -2.49 7.25
CA CYS A 65 6.32 -3.63 8.18
C CYS A 65 6.12 -3.25 9.66
N GLU A 66 5.93 -1.96 10.01
CA GLU A 66 5.92 -1.46 11.39
C GLU A 66 4.95 -2.22 12.32
N ASN A 67 3.81 -2.71 11.80
CA ASN A 67 2.80 -3.44 12.59
C ASN A 67 3.13 -4.92 12.82
N LEU A 68 4.17 -5.46 12.18
CA LEU A 68 4.54 -6.88 12.27
C LEU A 68 5.40 -7.20 13.50
N GLY A 69 5.86 -6.18 14.24
CA GLY A 69 6.52 -6.34 15.53
C GLY A 69 7.96 -6.87 15.48
N HIS A 70 8.55 -7.00 14.29
CA HIS A 70 9.94 -7.43 14.08
C HIS A 70 10.87 -6.29 13.64
N THR A 71 10.35 -5.08 13.44
CA THR A 71 11.11 -3.89 13.03
C THR A 71 10.90 -2.75 14.01
N ASP A 72 11.98 -2.04 14.33
CA ASP A 72 11.96 -0.80 15.12
C ASP A 72 11.77 0.44 14.25
N ILE A 73 11.79 0.29 12.92
CA ILE A 73 11.64 1.40 11.98
C ILE A 73 10.18 1.85 11.98
N LYS A 74 9.97 3.16 12.13
CA LYS A 74 8.66 3.81 12.28
C LYS A 74 8.34 4.62 11.04
N ARG A 75 7.06 4.64 10.63
CA ARG A 75 6.61 5.53 9.56
C ARG A 75 6.72 6.98 10.05
N GLU A 76 7.47 7.79 9.33
CA GLU A 76 7.72 9.21 9.66
C GLU A 76 7.55 10.14 8.45
N SER A 77 7.82 9.63 7.25
CA SER A 77 7.75 10.40 6.02
C SER A 77 6.38 10.29 5.34
N LYS A 78 6.10 11.23 4.43
CA LYS A 78 4.90 11.18 3.58
C LYS A 78 4.84 9.89 2.76
N LEU A 79 5.98 9.43 2.25
CA LEU A 79 6.09 8.20 1.46
C LEU A 79 5.79 6.97 2.33
N ASP A 80 6.28 6.93 3.57
CA ASP A 80 6.05 5.81 4.48
C ASP A 80 4.56 5.65 4.80
N TYR A 81 3.90 6.76 5.19
CA TYR A 81 2.46 6.75 5.48
C TYR A 81 1.65 6.38 4.24
N ALA A 82 2.00 6.95 3.08
CA ALA A 82 1.30 6.66 1.83
C ALA A 82 1.47 5.21 1.38
N LEU A 83 2.66 4.61 1.51
CA LEU A 83 2.92 3.23 1.13
C LEU A 83 2.09 2.26 1.99
N ALA A 84 2.20 2.37 3.31
CA ALA A 84 1.48 1.51 4.25
C ALA A 84 -0.05 1.65 4.11
N ALA A 85 -0.54 2.87 3.87
CA ALA A 85 -1.95 3.12 3.62
C ALA A 85 -2.40 2.51 2.28
N ALA A 86 -1.61 2.67 1.21
CA ALA A 86 -1.94 2.18 -0.13
C ALA A 86 -1.92 0.64 -0.22
N GLU A 87 -0.94 -0.01 0.40
CA GLU A 87 -0.87 -1.47 0.54
C GLU A 87 -2.18 -2.00 1.14
N ASN A 88 -2.54 -1.50 2.32
CA ASN A 88 -3.73 -1.94 3.03
C ASN A 88 -5.03 -1.59 2.29
N LEU A 89 -5.14 -0.39 1.71
CA LEU A 89 -6.32 0.01 0.95
C LEU A 89 -6.47 -0.83 -0.33
N SER A 90 -5.37 -1.19 -1.01
CA SER A 90 -5.43 -1.99 -2.24
C SER A 90 -6.09 -3.35 -1.99
N GLY A 91 -5.65 -4.11 -0.98
CA GLY A 91 -6.28 -5.37 -0.59
C GLY A 91 -7.73 -5.18 -0.12
N PHE A 92 -8.03 -4.05 0.51
CA PHE A 92 -9.40 -3.71 0.89
C PHE A 92 -10.32 -3.47 -0.33
N LEU A 93 -9.82 -2.79 -1.36
CA LEU A 93 -10.55 -2.53 -2.60
C LEU A 93 -10.81 -3.83 -3.38
N VAL A 94 -9.82 -4.74 -3.43
CA VAL A 94 -10.00 -6.09 -3.99
C VAL A 94 -11.14 -6.81 -3.25
N ALA A 95 -11.14 -6.80 -1.91
CA ALA A 95 -12.23 -7.40 -1.13
C ALA A 95 -13.59 -6.74 -1.41
N CYS A 96 -13.61 -5.41 -1.66
CA CYS A 96 -14.83 -4.70 -2.06
C CYS A 96 -15.33 -5.14 -3.42
N ALA A 97 -14.45 -5.34 -4.40
CA ALA A 97 -14.81 -5.83 -5.73
C ALA A 97 -15.37 -7.26 -5.65
N LEU A 98 -14.69 -8.16 -4.92
CA LEU A 98 -15.07 -9.59 -4.84
C LEU A 98 -16.47 -9.86 -4.26
N VAL A 99 -17.05 -8.91 -3.52
CA VAL A 99 -18.42 -9.03 -2.99
C VAL A 99 -19.48 -8.36 -3.87
N MET A 100 -19.09 -7.75 -4.99
CA MET A 100 -20.02 -7.26 -6.00
C MET A 100 -20.57 -8.44 -6.83
N PRO A 101 -21.81 -8.38 -7.33
CA PRO A 101 -22.39 -9.45 -8.16
C PRO A 101 -21.56 -9.78 -9.41
N ASP A 102 -20.95 -8.76 -10.01
CA ASP A 102 -20.09 -8.87 -11.18
C ASP A 102 -18.60 -9.08 -10.83
N LYS A 103 -18.25 -9.00 -9.54
CA LYS A 103 -16.89 -9.04 -8.99
C LYS A 103 -15.96 -7.97 -9.55
N LYS A 104 -16.51 -6.87 -10.08
CA LYS A 104 -15.72 -5.84 -10.76
C LYS A 104 -15.38 -4.65 -9.88
N LEU A 105 -14.17 -4.13 -10.03
CA LEU A 105 -13.76 -2.91 -9.33
C LEU A 105 -14.53 -1.68 -9.85
N ALA A 106 -14.89 -1.65 -11.13
CA ALA A 106 -15.66 -0.57 -11.73
C ALA A 106 -17.04 -0.35 -11.08
N SER A 107 -17.57 -1.39 -10.42
CA SER A 107 -18.84 -1.34 -9.70
C SER A 107 -18.70 -0.85 -8.25
N VAL A 108 -17.46 -0.70 -7.75
CA VAL A 108 -17.16 -0.22 -6.39
C VAL A 108 -17.15 1.32 -6.37
N LYS A 109 -17.99 1.91 -5.53
CA LYS A 109 -18.11 3.36 -5.36
C LYS A 109 -17.35 3.86 -4.12
N PRO A 110 -16.73 5.06 -4.13
CA PRO A 110 -16.00 5.61 -2.98
C PRO A 110 -16.80 5.59 -1.67
N ASN A 111 -18.05 6.06 -1.72
CA ASN A 111 -18.95 6.04 -0.55
C ASN A 111 -19.22 4.63 0.01
N SER A 112 -19.16 3.59 -0.82
CA SER A 112 -19.30 2.20 -0.36
C SER A 112 -18.06 1.75 0.39
N VAL A 113 -16.88 2.10 -0.11
CA VAL A 113 -15.58 1.82 0.54
C VAL A 113 -15.50 2.50 1.90
N LEU A 114 -15.80 3.80 1.98
CA LEU A 114 -15.81 4.56 3.24
C LEU A 114 -16.76 3.95 4.29
N LYS A 115 -17.96 3.52 3.87
CA LYS A 115 -18.90 2.82 4.76
C LYS A 115 -18.38 1.46 5.20
N LYS A 116 -17.71 0.71 4.32
CA LYS A 116 -17.12 -0.60 4.64
C LYS A 116 -15.90 -0.49 5.54
N LEU A 117 -15.08 0.56 5.43
CA LEU A 117 -13.93 0.78 6.31
C LEU A 117 -14.37 0.84 7.79
N LYS A 118 -15.55 1.38 8.06
CA LYS A 118 -16.17 1.42 9.40
C LYS A 118 -16.63 0.04 9.93
N LYS A 119 -16.77 -0.97 9.06
CA LYS A 119 -17.20 -2.33 9.40
C LYS A 119 -15.99 -3.21 9.71
N LYS A 120 -15.67 -3.41 10.99
CA LYS A 120 -14.46 -4.14 11.44
C LYS A 120 -14.41 -5.61 11.02
N ASP A 121 -15.57 -6.22 10.75
CA ASP A 121 -15.72 -7.62 10.38
C ASP A 121 -15.44 -7.92 8.90
N PHE A 122 -15.54 -6.90 8.04
CA PHE A 122 -15.24 -7.00 6.62
C PHE A 122 -13.72 -6.92 6.38
N ALA A 123 -13.13 -7.75 5.50
CA ALA A 123 -11.69 -7.71 5.22
C ALA A 123 -10.80 -7.60 6.48
N ARG A 124 -10.98 -8.53 7.44
CA ARG A 124 -10.38 -8.45 8.79
C ARG A 124 -8.86 -8.39 8.82
N LYS A 125 -8.19 -8.91 7.78
CA LYS A 125 -6.74 -8.91 7.66
C LYS A 125 -6.15 -7.53 7.34
N VAL A 126 -6.99 -6.59 6.86
CA VAL A 126 -6.55 -5.24 6.53
C VAL A 126 -6.40 -4.39 7.79
N ASN A 127 -5.23 -3.75 7.93
CA ASN A 127 -4.97 -2.78 8.97
C ASN A 127 -5.59 -1.43 8.60
N ARG A 128 -6.70 -1.09 9.26
CA ARG A 128 -7.42 0.17 9.01
C ARG A 128 -6.71 1.38 9.59
N ASP A 129 -5.99 1.22 10.68
CA ASP A 129 -5.27 2.33 11.30
C ASP A 129 -4.20 2.83 10.34
N PHE A 130 -3.55 1.92 9.60
CA PHE A 130 -2.62 2.27 8.53
C PHE A 130 -3.29 3.00 7.36
N ILE A 131 -4.52 2.63 6.99
CA ILE A 131 -5.30 3.36 5.99
C ILE A 131 -5.63 4.77 6.48
N TYR A 132 -6.04 4.92 7.75
CA TYR A 132 -6.40 6.22 8.33
C TYR A 132 -5.19 7.12 8.57
N ASP A 133 -4.00 6.55 8.76
CA ASP A 133 -2.75 7.31 8.86
C ASP A 133 -2.43 8.09 7.57
N ILE A 134 -3.17 7.91 6.48
CA ILE A 134 -3.09 8.81 5.32
C ILE A 134 -3.30 10.29 5.70
N ASP A 135 -4.07 10.58 6.76
CA ASP A 135 -4.28 11.94 7.25
C ASP A 135 -2.95 12.62 7.67
N LYS A 136 -1.92 11.83 8.05
CA LYS A 136 -0.57 12.33 8.34
C LYS A 136 0.11 12.98 7.15
N THR A 137 -0.37 12.69 5.93
CA THR A 137 0.12 13.28 4.67
C THR A 137 -0.60 14.58 4.28
N ASN A 138 -1.61 15.01 5.06
CA ASN A 138 -2.58 16.06 4.73
C ASN A 138 -3.50 15.73 3.54
N LEU A 139 -3.65 14.45 3.20
CA LEU A 139 -4.66 13.96 2.26
C LEU A 139 -5.83 13.38 3.05
N SER A 140 -7.05 13.83 2.76
CA SER A 140 -8.23 13.25 3.41
C SER A 140 -8.45 11.80 2.99
N LEU A 141 -9.02 10.99 3.89
CA LEU A 141 -9.41 9.62 3.58
C LEU A 141 -10.35 9.54 2.36
N GLU A 142 -11.28 10.48 2.22
CA GLU A 142 -12.19 10.58 1.08
C GLU A 142 -11.43 10.74 -0.24
N GLU A 143 -10.55 11.72 -0.33
CA GLU A 143 -9.73 11.94 -1.52
C GLU A 143 -8.81 10.75 -1.80
N PHE A 144 -8.23 10.16 -0.75
CA PHE A 144 -7.37 8.99 -0.88
C PHE A 144 -8.11 7.81 -1.54
N VAL A 145 -9.32 7.50 -1.06
CA VAL A 145 -10.16 6.44 -1.62
C VAL A 145 -10.53 6.72 -3.07
N GLU A 146 -10.84 7.96 -3.42
CA GLU A 146 -11.15 8.35 -4.80
C GLU A 146 -9.95 8.17 -5.73
N ILE A 147 -8.76 8.63 -5.32
CA ILE A 147 -7.52 8.47 -6.07
C ILE A 147 -7.18 6.99 -6.26
N ALA A 148 -7.24 6.21 -5.19
CA ALA A 148 -6.93 4.78 -5.23
C ALA A 148 -7.91 4.02 -6.14
N LEU A 149 -9.22 4.25 -6.02
CA LEU A 149 -10.20 3.62 -6.90
C LEU A 149 -9.99 3.97 -8.36
N LYS A 150 -9.70 5.24 -8.67
CA LYS A 150 -9.42 5.65 -10.05
C LYS A 150 -8.18 4.93 -10.59
N ALA A 151 -7.08 4.98 -9.85
CA ALA A 151 -5.80 4.40 -10.28
C ALA A 151 -5.88 2.87 -10.46
N VAL A 152 -6.57 2.16 -9.57
CA VAL A 152 -6.69 0.69 -9.68
C VAL A 152 -7.70 0.31 -10.78
N ASN A 153 -8.74 1.12 -11.03
CA ASN A 153 -9.65 0.87 -12.16
C ASN A 153 -8.96 1.01 -13.53
N GLU A 154 -7.94 1.86 -13.65
CA GLU A 154 -7.16 1.99 -14.89
C GLU A 154 -6.39 0.72 -15.27
N ILE A 155 -6.12 -0.16 -14.30
CA ILE A 155 -5.40 -1.42 -14.48
C ILE A 155 -6.25 -2.65 -14.09
N SER A 156 -7.57 -2.51 -13.93
CA SER A 156 -8.39 -3.57 -13.34
C SER A 156 -8.37 -4.87 -14.15
N ASP A 157 -8.39 -4.74 -15.48
CA ASP A 157 -8.31 -5.86 -16.42
C ASP A 157 -6.99 -6.65 -16.26
N GLU A 158 -5.88 -5.99 -15.91
CA GLU A 158 -4.57 -6.62 -15.71
C GLU A 158 -4.49 -7.41 -14.41
N ILE A 159 -5.22 -6.98 -13.37
CA ILE A 159 -5.26 -7.62 -12.06
C ILE A 159 -6.46 -8.56 -11.87
N GLY A 160 -7.22 -8.81 -12.94
CA GLY A 160 -8.36 -9.76 -12.96
C GLY A 160 -9.60 -9.27 -12.21
N LEU A 161 -9.81 -7.94 -12.16
CA LEU A 161 -10.90 -7.26 -11.46
C LEU A 161 -11.70 -6.29 -12.34
#